data_AF-A0A7V3EGV8-F1
#
_entry.id   AF-A0A7V3EGV8-F1
#
_cell.length_a   1.000
_cell.length_b   1.000
_cell.length_c   1.000
_cell.angle_alpha   90.00
_cell.angle_beta   90.00
_cell.angle_gamma   90.00
#
_symmetry.space_group_name_H-M   'P 1'
#
loop_
_entity.id
_entity.type
_entity.pdbx_description
1 polymer ?
#
loop_
_entity_poly.entity_id
_entity_poly.type
_entity_poly.pdbx_seq_one_letter_code
_entity_poly.pdbx_strand_id
1 'polypeptide(L)'
;MAIVKELFEAYNKKELPTAGGYIVSAFFDDTSTYTKYEIISFSNVKDIYTNEEGLVFQADGQKVFVLVEPANYPNKHIEPAYRNNFQRIPYRLRELNIYTSARQDRIMIGKEPVMTYTSFTVLKSFGQNYSYIFYMTDDILEGMRDYFMKSIWKEARVPRADAQKVTEMILEVFKKIIVH
;
A
#
# COMPACT_ATOMS: atom_id res chain seq x y z
N MET A 1 13.56 3.37 16.31
CA MET A 1 13.50 2.48 15.14
C MET A 1 12.06 2.07 14.91
N ALA A 2 11.56 2.19 13.67
CA ALA A 2 10.19 1.82 13.35
C ALA A 2 9.91 0.36 13.71
N ILE A 3 8.79 0.10 14.38
CA ILE A 3 8.34 -1.25 14.73
C ILE A 3 7.43 -1.73 13.60
N VAL A 4 7.81 -2.85 12.98
CA VAL A 4 7.08 -3.45 11.84
C VAL A 4 6.85 -4.93 12.13
N LYS A 5 5.62 -5.41 11.94
CA LYS A 5 5.25 -6.83 12.12
C LYS A 5 4.35 -7.30 10.99
N GLU A 6 4.35 -8.61 10.72
CA GLU A 6 3.34 -9.22 9.84
C GLU A 6 1.96 -9.08 10.50
N LEU A 7 0.97 -8.59 9.73
CA LEU A 7 -0.29 -8.12 10.27
C LEU A 7 -1.10 -9.24 10.93
N PHE A 8 -1.23 -10.39 10.27
CA PHE A 8 -2.06 -11.50 10.75
C PHE A 8 -1.39 -12.21 11.93
N GLU A 9 -0.06 -12.33 11.92
CA GLU A 9 0.72 -12.83 13.05
C GLU A 9 0.58 -11.92 14.27
N ALA A 10 0.71 -10.59 14.08
CA ALA A 10 0.51 -9.62 15.15
C ALA A 10 -0.92 -9.66 15.71
N TYR A 11 -1.93 -9.85 14.86
CA TYR A 11 -3.32 -10.08 15.30
C TYR A 11 -3.44 -11.34 16.17
N ASN A 12 -2.90 -12.47 15.71
CA ASN A 12 -2.96 -13.75 16.44
C ASN A 12 -2.25 -13.66 17.80
N LYS A 13 -1.20 -12.84 17.92
CA LYS A 13 -0.48 -12.58 19.17
C LYS A 13 -1.11 -11.47 20.02
N LYS A 14 -2.21 -10.85 19.57
CA LYS A 14 -2.89 -9.72 20.24
C LYS A 14 -1.98 -8.50 20.43
N GLU A 15 -1.13 -8.22 19.45
CA GLU A 15 -0.14 -7.15 19.51
C GLU A 15 -0.54 -5.92 18.70
N LEU A 16 -1.70 -5.90 18.05
CA LEU A 16 -2.11 -4.78 17.20
C LEU A 16 -2.39 -3.51 18.03
N PRO A 17 -1.96 -2.33 17.54
CA PRO A 17 -2.22 -1.08 18.23
C PRO A 17 -3.69 -0.66 18.07
N THR A 18 -4.29 -0.17 19.16
CA THR A 18 -5.67 0.35 19.17
C THR A 18 -5.75 1.86 18.96
N ALA A 19 -4.68 2.60 19.30
CA ALA A 19 -4.63 4.05 19.09
C ALA A 19 -4.58 4.43 17.61
N GLY A 20 -3.90 3.62 16.81
CA GLY A 20 -3.72 3.84 15.37
C GLY A 20 -2.40 3.29 14.87
N GLY A 21 -2.19 3.40 13.57
CA GLY A 21 -0.98 2.93 12.91
C GLY A 21 -1.14 2.94 11.40
N TYR A 22 -0.23 2.25 10.73
CA TYR A 22 -0.23 2.16 9.27
C TYR A 22 -0.14 0.71 8.83
N ILE A 23 -0.97 0.32 7.88
CA ILE A 23 -0.92 -0.99 7.26
C ILE A 23 -0.42 -0.81 5.84
N VAL A 24 0.56 -1.62 5.45
CA VAL A 24 1.01 -1.69 4.06
C VAL A 24 0.81 -3.09 3.55
N SER A 25 -0.03 -3.21 2.53
CA SER A 25 -0.29 -4.45 1.81
C SER A 25 0.33 -4.39 0.43
N ALA A 26 0.98 -5.47 0.01
CA ALA A 26 1.53 -5.62 -1.33
C ALA A 26 0.85 -6.81 -2.03
N PHE A 27 0.40 -6.57 -3.26
CA PHE A 27 -0.26 -7.53 -4.11
C PHE A 27 0.51 -7.67 -5.42
N PHE A 28 0.99 -8.88 -5.70
CA PHE A 28 1.81 -9.18 -6.88
C PHE A 28 1.02 -10.01 -7.88
N ASP A 29 1.24 -9.74 -9.17
CA ASP A 29 0.79 -10.61 -10.24
C ASP A 29 1.76 -11.80 -10.39
N ASP A 30 1.22 -13.02 -10.51
CA ASP A 30 2.05 -14.24 -10.55
C ASP A 30 2.91 -14.35 -11.82
N THR A 31 2.55 -13.61 -12.88
CA THR A 31 3.12 -13.78 -14.23
C THR A 31 3.91 -12.56 -14.71
N SER A 32 3.86 -11.44 -13.99
CA SER A 32 4.44 -10.17 -14.42
C SER A 32 4.98 -9.37 -13.24
N THR A 33 5.66 -8.25 -13.50
CA THR A 33 6.07 -7.32 -12.43
C THR A 33 4.96 -6.36 -12.01
N TYR A 34 3.72 -6.61 -12.43
CA TYR A 34 2.59 -5.81 -11.98
C TYR A 34 2.44 -5.93 -10.47
N THR A 35 2.52 -4.80 -9.78
CA THR A 35 2.46 -4.76 -8.32
C THR A 35 1.50 -3.67 -7.87
N LYS A 36 0.65 -3.97 -6.90
CA LYS A 36 -0.23 -3.00 -6.23
C LYS A 36 0.13 -2.93 -4.76
N TYR A 37 0.38 -1.73 -4.27
CA TYR A 37 0.47 -1.45 -2.84
C TYR A 37 -0.77 -0.71 -2.37
N GLU A 38 -1.26 -1.09 -1.21
CA GLU A 38 -2.28 -0.36 -0.46
C GLU A 38 -1.67 0.07 0.87
N ILE A 39 -1.71 1.38 1.14
CA ILE A 39 -1.25 1.98 2.39
C ILE A 39 -2.48 2.50 3.11
N ILE A 40 -2.71 2.05 4.33
CA ILE A 40 -3.86 2.43 5.14
C ILE A 40 -3.35 3.07 6.43
N SER A 41 -3.57 4.36 6.63
CA SER A 41 -3.52 4.92 7.99
C SER A 41 -4.82 4.61 8.70
N PHE A 42 -4.78 4.24 9.98
CA PHE A 42 -6.00 4.02 10.75
C PHE A 42 -5.91 4.61 12.15
N SER A 43 -7.08 4.97 12.69
CA SER A 43 -7.24 5.57 14.01
C SER A 43 -8.63 5.26 14.57
N ASN A 44 -8.87 5.60 15.83
CA ASN A 44 -10.18 5.41 16.49
C ASN A 44 -10.67 3.95 16.42
N VAL A 45 -9.78 2.98 16.65
CA VAL A 45 -10.12 1.56 16.54
C VAL A 45 -11.11 1.18 17.64
N LYS A 46 -12.30 0.75 17.24
CA LYS A 46 -13.33 0.21 18.13
C LYS A 46 -13.17 -1.30 18.33
N ASP A 47 -12.90 -2.00 17.24
CA ASP A 47 -12.73 -3.45 17.25
C ASP A 47 -11.89 -3.92 16.05
N ILE A 48 -11.28 -5.10 16.19
CA ILE A 48 -10.54 -5.78 15.13
C ILE A 48 -10.91 -7.27 15.17
N TYR A 49 -11.43 -7.81 14.07
CA TYR A 49 -11.86 -9.20 14.00
C TYR A 49 -11.68 -9.79 12.60
N THR A 50 -11.58 -11.11 12.50
CA THR A 50 -11.43 -11.81 11.22
C THR A 50 -12.78 -12.14 10.58
N ASN A 51 -12.85 -12.12 9.25
CA ASN A 51 -13.94 -12.68 8.47
C ASN A 51 -13.40 -13.67 7.40
N GLU A 52 -14.26 -14.08 6.47
CA GLU A 52 -13.87 -14.99 5.37
C GLU A 52 -12.75 -14.38 4.50
N GLU A 53 -12.85 -13.09 4.19
CA GLU A 53 -11.95 -12.37 3.28
C GLU A 53 -10.62 -11.93 3.91
N GLY A 54 -10.62 -11.61 5.21
CA GLY A 54 -9.59 -10.74 5.76
C GLY A 54 -9.69 -10.46 7.25
N LEU A 55 -8.92 -9.44 7.65
CA LEU A 55 -8.97 -8.81 8.96
C LEU A 55 -9.74 -7.50 8.85
N VAL A 56 -10.85 -7.39 9.56
CA VAL A 56 -11.71 -6.21 9.59
C VAL A 56 -11.28 -5.31 10.72
N PHE A 57 -11.03 -4.05 10.41
CA PHE A 57 -10.82 -2.97 11.37
C PHE A 57 -12.09 -2.14 11.42
N GLN A 58 -12.74 -2.08 12.59
CA GLN A 58 -13.81 -1.12 12.84
C GLN A 58 -13.17 0.20 13.30
N ALA A 59 -12.68 0.97 12.34
CA ALA A 59 -11.84 2.14 12.53
C ALA A 59 -12.02 3.13 11.38
N ASP A 60 -11.62 4.38 11.59
CA ASP A 60 -11.47 5.34 10.50
C ASP A 60 -10.15 5.06 9.78
N GLY A 61 -10.18 5.04 8.46
CA GLY A 61 -9.03 4.73 7.62
C GLY A 61 -8.84 5.71 6.47
N GLN A 62 -7.59 5.99 6.10
CA GLN A 62 -7.26 6.71 4.87
C GLN A 62 -6.36 5.83 4.00
N LYS A 63 -6.77 5.63 2.74
CA LYS A 63 -6.12 4.70 1.83
C LYS A 63 -5.38 5.40 0.70
N VAL A 64 -4.12 5.08 0.53
CA VAL A 64 -3.31 5.48 -0.62
C VAL A 64 -2.93 4.22 -1.41
N PHE A 65 -3.01 4.30 -2.73
CA PHE A 65 -2.64 3.19 -3.60
C PHE A 65 -1.44 3.56 -4.45
N VAL A 66 -0.54 2.59 -4.62
CA VAL A 66 0.59 2.68 -5.54
C VAL A 66 0.51 1.50 -6.50
N LEU A 67 0.68 1.75 -7.80
CA LEU A 67 0.73 0.72 -8.82
C LEU A 67 2.07 0.77 -9.55
N VAL A 68 2.65 -0.39 -9.80
CA VAL A 68 3.77 -0.58 -10.74
C VAL A 68 3.23 -1.40 -11.90
N GLU A 69 3.22 -0.82 -13.09
CA GLU A 69 2.79 -1.49 -14.31
C GLU A 69 3.98 -1.72 -15.24
N PRO A 70 4.21 -2.96 -15.69
CA PRO A 70 5.23 -3.20 -16.71
C PRO A 70 4.84 -2.59 -18.05
N ALA A 71 5.84 -2.25 -18.86
CA ALA A 71 5.64 -1.66 -20.19
C ALA A 71 4.70 -2.47 -21.12
N ASN A 72 4.68 -3.80 -20.94
CA ASN A 72 3.87 -4.74 -21.71
C ASN A 72 2.47 -5.01 -21.12
N TYR A 73 2.04 -4.27 -20.09
CA TYR A 73 0.73 -4.45 -19.47
C TYR A 73 -0.41 -4.24 -20.51
N PRO A 74 -1.27 -5.24 -20.75
CA PRO A 74 -2.23 -5.22 -21.86
C PRO A 74 -3.32 -4.17 -21.68
N ASN A 75 -3.73 -3.91 -20.43
CA ASN A 75 -4.86 -3.04 -20.11
C ASN A 75 -4.42 -1.60 -19.78
N LYS A 76 -3.24 -1.17 -20.26
CA LYS A 76 -2.71 0.20 -20.03
C LYS A 76 -3.57 1.33 -20.57
N HIS A 77 -4.49 1.00 -21.49
CA HIS A 77 -5.48 1.91 -22.07
C HIS A 77 -6.74 2.04 -21.22
N ILE A 78 -6.95 1.12 -20.26
CA ILE A 78 -8.09 1.13 -19.36
C ILE A 78 -7.72 1.93 -18.10
N GLU A 79 -8.57 2.91 -17.78
CA GLU A 79 -8.48 3.70 -16.55
C GLU A 79 -8.43 2.79 -15.31
N PRO A 80 -7.55 3.06 -14.33
CA PRO A 80 -7.37 2.19 -13.18
C PRO A 80 -8.66 1.90 -12.38
N ALA A 81 -9.57 2.88 -12.31
CA ALA A 81 -10.88 2.73 -11.67
C ALA A 81 -11.81 1.69 -12.33
N TYR A 82 -11.60 1.33 -13.61
CA TYR A 82 -12.48 0.45 -14.38
C TYR A 82 -11.85 -0.91 -14.72
N ARG A 83 -10.72 -1.24 -14.09
CA ARG A 83 -10.04 -2.53 -14.29
C ARG A 83 -10.70 -3.66 -13.52
N ASN A 84 -10.18 -4.88 -13.71
CA ASN A 84 -10.60 -6.05 -12.96
C ASN A 84 -10.35 -5.88 -11.44
N ASN A 85 -11.00 -6.70 -10.63
CA ASN A 85 -10.96 -6.57 -9.16
C ASN A 85 -9.53 -6.56 -8.58
N PHE A 86 -8.61 -7.33 -9.16
CA PHE A 86 -7.23 -7.42 -8.68
C PHE A 86 -6.41 -6.16 -8.98
N GLN A 87 -6.62 -5.56 -10.15
CA GLN A 87 -5.82 -4.45 -10.68
C GLN A 87 -6.47 -3.08 -10.47
N ARG A 88 -7.75 -3.06 -10.11
CA ARG A 88 -8.52 -1.83 -9.88
C ARG A 88 -8.06 -1.11 -8.62
N ILE A 89 -7.95 0.21 -8.76
CA ILE A 89 -7.73 1.17 -7.66
C ILE A 89 -8.76 2.30 -7.80
N PRO A 90 -9.16 2.96 -6.71
CA PRO A 90 -10.21 4.00 -6.72
C PRO A 90 -9.70 5.36 -7.26
N TYR A 91 -8.87 5.35 -8.32
CA TYR A 91 -8.32 6.55 -8.93
C TYR A 91 -8.45 6.51 -10.45
N ARG A 92 -8.71 7.67 -11.05
CA ARG A 92 -8.49 7.92 -12.47
C ARG A 92 -7.06 8.34 -12.73
N LEU A 93 -6.57 8.22 -13.96
CA LEU A 93 -5.21 8.63 -14.36
C LEU A 93 -4.88 10.08 -13.96
N ARG A 94 -5.84 11.01 -14.07
CA ARG A 94 -5.66 12.41 -13.66
C ARG A 94 -5.43 12.61 -12.16
N GLU A 95 -5.88 11.67 -11.34
CA GLU A 95 -5.77 11.65 -9.87
C GLU A 95 -4.48 10.95 -9.40
N LEU A 96 -3.63 10.53 -10.35
CA LEU A 96 -2.39 9.82 -10.08
C LEU A 96 -1.18 10.70 -10.44
N ASN A 97 -0.16 10.63 -9.61
CA ASN A 97 1.20 11.02 -9.97
C ASN A 97 1.82 9.86 -10.74
N ILE A 98 2.24 10.12 -11.99
CA ILE A 98 2.77 9.08 -12.88
C ILE A 98 4.27 9.30 -13.09
N TYR A 99 5.04 8.27 -12.80
CA TYR A 99 6.47 8.20 -13.09
C TYR A 99 6.74 7.08 -14.10
N THR A 100 7.54 7.36 -15.12
CA THR A 100 7.96 6.35 -16.10
C THR A 100 9.41 5.96 -15.84
N SER A 101 9.66 4.68 -15.58
CA SER A 101 11.01 4.16 -15.34
C SER A 101 11.85 4.13 -16.63
N ALA A 102 13.17 3.94 -16.49
CA ALA A 102 14.04 3.72 -17.65
C ALA A 102 13.63 2.50 -18.49
N ARG A 103 12.96 1.52 -17.88
CA ARG A 103 12.42 0.32 -18.53
C ARG A 103 11.02 0.52 -19.11
N GLN A 104 10.52 1.76 -19.11
CA GLN A 104 9.17 2.12 -19.53
C GLN A 104 8.06 1.50 -18.65
N ASP A 105 8.39 1.10 -17.42
CA ASP A 105 7.39 0.74 -16.43
C ASP A 105 6.68 2.03 -15.99
N ARG A 106 5.36 1.95 -15.82
CA ARG A 106 4.55 3.06 -15.33
C ARG A 106 4.28 2.86 -13.85
N ILE A 107 4.85 3.71 -13.02
CA ILE A 107 4.54 3.76 -11.59
C ILE A 107 3.54 4.87 -11.34
N MET A 108 2.43 4.54 -10.68
CA MET A 108 1.33 5.46 -10.41
C MET A 108 1.06 5.54 -8.91
N ILE A 109 0.95 6.74 -8.37
CA ILE A 109 0.75 7.00 -6.93
C ILE A 109 -0.48 7.87 -6.78
N GLY A 110 -1.42 7.48 -5.91
CA GLY A 110 -2.58 8.31 -5.54
C GLY A 110 -2.16 9.72 -5.10
N LYS A 111 -2.75 10.77 -5.66
CA LYS A 111 -2.45 12.15 -5.23
C LYS A 111 -3.04 12.48 -3.87
N GLU A 112 -4.28 12.08 -3.66
CA GLU A 112 -5.04 12.32 -2.44
C GLU A 112 -5.54 10.99 -1.87
N PRO A 113 -5.56 10.81 -0.55
CA PRO A 113 -6.04 9.57 0.06
C PRO A 113 -7.55 9.39 -0.09
N VAL A 114 -7.98 8.14 -0.18
CA VAL A 114 -9.40 7.77 -0.14
C VAL A 114 -9.82 7.49 1.31
N MET A 115 -10.75 8.29 1.80
CA MET A 115 -11.32 8.13 3.14
C MET A 115 -12.21 6.89 3.20
N THR A 116 -12.01 6.07 4.23
CA THR A 116 -12.90 4.96 4.59
C THR A 116 -13.38 5.20 6.01
N TYR A 117 -14.70 5.36 6.16
CA TYR A 117 -15.31 5.62 7.45
C TYR A 117 -15.84 4.33 8.05
N THR A 118 -15.83 4.23 9.39
CA THR A 118 -16.50 3.18 10.17
C THR A 118 -15.84 1.81 10.14
N SER A 119 -15.44 1.30 8.97
CA SER A 119 -14.69 0.06 8.86
C SER A 119 -13.95 -0.11 7.54
N PHE A 120 -12.89 -0.92 7.56
CA PHE A 120 -12.22 -1.42 6.36
C PHE A 120 -11.69 -2.85 6.58
N THR A 121 -11.54 -3.60 5.50
CA THR A 121 -10.99 -4.96 5.52
C THR A 121 -9.61 -4.97 4.89
N VAL A 122 -8.64 -5.59 5.56
CA VAL A 122 -7.35 -5.96 4.99
C VAL A 122 -7.43 -7.42 4.56
N LEU A 123 -7.26 -7.67 3.26
CA LEU A 123 -7.41 -9.01 2.69
C LEU A 123 -6.35 -9.96 3.22
N LYS A 124 -6.69 -11.25 3.36
CA LYS A 124 -5.70 -12.29 3.68
C LYS A 124 -4.62 -12.33 2.62
N SER A 125 -3.39 -12.41 3.11
CA SER A 125 -2.20 -12.73 2.31
C SER A 125 -2.43 -14.06 1.58
N PHE A 126 -2.41 -14.05 0.24
CA PHE A 126 -2.47 -15.24 -0.60
C PHE A 126 -1.28 -15.25 -1.55
N GLY A 127 -0.64 -16.42 -1.73
CA GLY A 127 0.55 -16.55 -2.56
C GLY A 127 1.71 -15.71 -2.03
N GLN A 128 2.22 -14.80 -2.86
CA GLN A 128 3.32 -13.88 -2.50
C GLN A 128 2.84 -12.56 -1.88
N ASN A 129 1.52 -12.35 -1.78
CA ASN A 129 0.97 -11.14 -1.19
C ASN A 129 1.23 -11.14 0.31
N TYR A 130 1.42 -9.95 0.88
CA TYR A 130 1.64 -9.80 2.32
C TYR A 130 1.03 -8.49 2.83
N SER A 131 0.83 -8.43 4.15
CA SER A 131 0.42 -7.21 4.85
C SER A 131 1.26 -7.01 6.10
N TYR A 132 1.83 -5.82 6.25
CA TYR A 132 2.61 -5.43 7.42
C TYR A 132 1.90 -4.32 8.19
N ILE A 133 1.95 -4.40 9.52
CA ILE A 133 1.57 -3.33 10.42
C ILE A 133 2.82 -2.55 10.84
N PHE A 134 2.76 -1.24 10.68
CA PHE A 134 3.75 -0.28 11.16
C PHE A 134 3.13 0.49 12.33
N TYR A 135 3.81 0.43 13.48
CA TYR A 135 3.36 1.11 14.69
C TYR A 135 3.72 2.59 14.63
N MET A 136 2.87 3.43 15.23
CA MET A 136 3.17 4.86 15.36
C MET A 136 4.42 5.05 16.22
N THR A 137 5.48 5.56 15.58
CA THR A 137 6.79 5.85 16.19
C THR A 137 7.36 7.08 15.49
N ASP A 138 8.26 7.81 16.15
CA ASP A 138 8.85 9.03 15.59
C ASP A 138 9.62 8.76 14.26
N ASP A 139 10.18 7.56 14.12
CA ASP A 139 10.96 7.13 12.96
C ASP A 139 10.10 6.51 11.84
N ILE A 140 8.77 6.63 11.89
CA ILE A 140 7.86 5.97 10.94
C ILE A 140 8.17 6.32 9.49
N LEU A 141 8.53 7.58 9.21
CA LEU A 141 8.88 8.04 7.86
C LEU A 141 10.12 7.33 7.32
N GLU A 142 11.12 7.12 8.18
CA GLU A 142 12.33 6.39 7.80
C GLU A 142 12.04 4.90 7.59
N GLY A 143 11.24 4.29 8.47
CA GLY A 143 10.78 2.92 8.30
C GLY A 143 10.02 2.70 6.99
N MET A 144 9.14 3.62 6.63
CA MET A 144 8.40 3.59 5.37
C MET A 144 9.31 3.81 4.16
N ARG A 145 10.31 4.70 4.27
CA ARG A 145 11.33 4.91 3.22
C ARG A 145 12.07 3.62 2.92
N ASP A 146 12.62 2.99 3.96
CA ASP A 146 13.44 1.78 3.82
C ASP A 146 12.61 0.62 3.28
N TYR A 147 11.38 0.47 3.77
CA TYR A 147 10.43 -0.51 3.26
C TYR A 147 10.16 -0.32 1.77
N PHE A 148 9.72 0.86 1.34
CA PHE A 148 9.35 1.09 -0.05
C PHE A 148 10.56 1.03 -0.99
N MET A 149 11.71 1.55 -0.56
CA MET A 149 12.94 1.45 -1.35
C MET A 149 13.30 -0.01 -1.61
N LYS A 150 13.20 -0.87 -0.58
CA LYS A 150 13.49 -2.30 -0.72
C LYS A 150 12.44 -3.01 -1.57
N SER A 151 11.16 -2.80 -1.30
CA SER A 151 10.08 -3.50 -2.00
C SER A 151 10.00 -3.11 -3.47
N ILE A 152 10.05 -1.81 -3.79
CA ILE A 152 9.96 -1.33 -5.18
C ILE A 152 11.15 -1.80 -6.02
N TRP A 153 12.37 -1.75 -5.44
CA TRP A 153 13.56 -2.20 -6.15
C TRP A 153 13.64 -3.72 -6.29
N LYS A 154 13.47 -4.47 -5.19
CA LYS A 154 13.76 -5.92 -5.18
C LYS A 154 12.55 -6.76 -5.57
N GLU A 155 11.35 -6.38 -5.13
CA GLU A 155 10.13 -7.18 -5.30
C GLU A 155 9.39 -6.75 -6.57
N ALA A 156 9.08 -5.46 -6.72
CA ALA A 156 8.47 -4.93 -7.95
C ALA A 156 9.47 -4.79 -9.14
N ARG A 157 10.75 -5.08 -8.90
CA ARG A 157 11.85 -5.11 -9.89
C ARG A 157 12.06 -3.81 -10.68
N VAL A 158 11.72 -2.67 -10.09
CA VAL A 158 11.97 -1.34 -10.65
C VAL A 158 13.48 -1.02 -10.52
N PRO A 159 14.13 -0.40 -11.53
CA PRO A 159 15.54 -0.03 -11.42
C PRO A 159 15.83 0.81 -10.18
N ARG A 160 16.97 0.57 -9.50
CA ARG A 160 17.29 1.19 -8.21
C ARG A 160 17.21 2.72 -8.21
N ALA A 161 17.69 3.36 -9.27
CA ALA A 161 17.66 4.83 -9.40
C ALA A 161 16.22 5.37 -9.53
N ASP A 162 15.34 4.62 -10.20
CA ASP A 162 13.92 4.96 -10.34
C ASP A 162 13.18 4.67 -9.03
N ALA A 163 13.47 3.54 -8.38
CA ALA A 163 12.91 3.17 -7.08
C ALA A 163 13.15 4.26 -6.04
N GLN A 164 14.35 4.83 -5.96
CA GLN A 164 14.67 5.92 -5.03
C GLN A 164 13.77 7.14 -5.25
N LYS A 165 13.56 7.57 -6.50
CA LYS A 165 12.71 8.72 -6.82
C LYS A 165 11.25 8.44 -6.51
N VAL A 166 10.77 7.25 -6.87
CA VAL A 166 9.40 6.81 -6.59
C VAL A 166 9.14 6.74 -5.09
N THR A 167 10.08 6.21 -4.30
CA THR A 167 9.97 6.17 -2.84
C THR A 167 9.76 7.55 -2.26
N GLU A 168 10.53 8.56 -2.67
CA GLU A 168 10.32 9.93 -2.18
C GLU A 168 8.94 10.48 -2.60
N MET A 169 8.46 10.19 -3.82
CA MET A 169 7.10 10.56 -4.22
C MET A 169 6.00 9.89 -3.37
N ILE A 170 6.20 8.63 -2.96
CA ILE A 170 5.28 7.93 -2.07
C ILE A 170 5.31 8.57 -0.68
N LEU A 171 6.49 8.93 -0.17
CA LEU A 171 6.63 9.56 1.14
C LEU A 171 5.95 10.93 1.20
N GLU A 172 6.02 11.73 0.12
CA GLU A 172 5.30 13.01 0.07
C GLU A 172 3.78 12.83 0.17
N VAL A 173 3.24 11.77 -0.44
CA VAL A 173 1.82 11.43 -0.30
C VAL A 173 1.52 10.84 1.08
N PHE A 174 2.42 10.01 1.60
CA PHE A 174 2.28 9.40 2.92
C PHE A 174 2.16 10.45 4.04
N LYS A 175 2.90 11.57 3.94
CA LYS A 175 2.78 12.70 4.88
C LYS A 175 1.34 13.23 5.01
N LYS A 176 0.50 13.07 3.99
CA LYS A 176 -0.91 13.51 4.02
C LYS A 176 -1.81 12.62 4.88
N ILE A 177 -1.39 11.38 5.12
CA ILE A 177 -2.15 10.40 5.91
C ILE A 177 -1.52 10.14 7.28
N ILE A 178 -0.48 10.90 7.65
CA ILE A 178 0.09 10.81 8.99
C ILE A 178 -0.98 11.26 9.98
N VAL A 179 -1.36 10.34 10.86
CA VAL A 179 -2.28 10.64 11.95
C VAL A 179 -1.46 11.34 13.04
N HIS A 180 -1.93 12.48 13.53
CA HIS A 180 -1.34 13.17 14.69
C HIS A 180 -2.06 12.78 15.98
#